data_AF-A0A920GGE5-F1
#
_entry.id   AF-A0A920GGE5-F1
#
_cell.length_a   1.000
_cell.length_b   1.000
_cell.length_c   1.000
_cell.angle_alpha   90.00
_cell.angle_beta   90.00
_cell.angle_gamma   90.00
#
_symmetry.space_group_name_H-M   'P 1'
#
loop_
_entity.id
_entity.type
_entity.pdbx_description
1 polymer ?
#
loop_
_entity_poly.entity_id
_entity_poly.type
_entity_poly.pdbx_seq_one_letter_code
_entity_poly.pdbx_strand_id
1 'polypeptide(L)'
;MFGIDGVIIGLIITFVCLFAGILSGFPVAFGIGGAGIVSFGILAVLDSYGLMVHSVIDTSSLQYKELIAQGVSRVDISVFRYPELPVIQQALFPGGWEKAMTRNISFVVNRINERVIAGQSIETLLAVLMFVLMGITLERSKIAGELLTTMARVFGHLPGGLAVSVVVVGAFLAASTGIVGATVVTMGLLSLPTMLRNKYSPELATGVISASGTLGQIIPPSIVIIILGTLAGDIYSTAQETRAQSVGCFDALTYLGSPAVVSIGTLFKAALLPGIMLAFLYAAYAFIYALLNPNKAPAVTFGDISAEKITLSHGLRWFLLFPAILLAFLIGMFSLNIVGSQNITVDTFTDITQTASLRTDVSDKCKNAMIDLHGQDAWDKAVEERKLIEQDGGAQESRKLTEEEYAAALTDKISRTSPLGIGVSLFSLFVLITFYIKRYFPLLLIFPPFSVY
;
A
#
# COMPACT_ATOMS: atom_id res chain seq x y z
N MET A 1 -19.24 37.69 -27.09
CA MET A 1 -17.99 38.25 -26.51
C MET A 1 -17.54 37.26 -25.42
N PHE A 2 -16.68 36.26 -25.55
CA PHE A 2 -15.44 35.99 -26.30
C PHE A 2 -15.39 34.53 -26.85
N GLY A 3 -16.54 33.84 -26.99
CA GLY A 3 -16.58 32.41 -27.35
C GLY A 3 -16.11 31.49 -26.21
N ILE A 4 -15.92 32.05 -25.02
CA ILE A 4 -15.54 31.32 -23.81
C ILE A 4 -16.83 30.75 -23.20
N ASP A 5 -16.95 29.43 -23.25
CA ASP A 5 -18.04 28.67 -22.64
C ASP A 5 -17.98 28.80 -21.10
N GLY A 6 -19.13 28.78 -20.42
CA GLY A 6 -19.22 28.76 -18.96
C GLY A 6 -18.33 27.68 -18.31
N VAL A 7 -18.08 26.56 -18.99
CA VAL A 7 -17.12 25.53 -18.54
C VAL A 7 -15.69 26.08 -18.42
N ILE A 8 -15.24 26.87 -19.39
CA ILE A 8 -13.88 27.42 -19.42
C ILE A 8 -13.73 28.51 -18.35
N ILE A 9 -14.76 29.36 -18.20
CA ILE A 9 -14.82 30.36 -17.12
C ILE A 9 -14.75 29.64 -15.76
N GLY A 10 -15.48 28.54 -15.62
CA GLY A 10 -15.46 27.68 -14.45
C GLY A 10 -14.05 27.18 -14.10
N LEU A 11 -13.37 26.59 -15.09
CA LEU A 11 -12.02 26.07 -14.94
C LEU A 11 -11.01 27.15 -14.57
N ILE A 12 -11.09 28.33 -15.19
CA ILE A 12 -10.19 29.45 -14.88
C ILE A 12 -10.37 29.90 -13.43
N ILE A 13 -11.62 30.08 -12.98
CA ILE A 13 -11.92 30.49 -11.61
C ILE A 13 -11.39 29.45 -10.62
N THR A 14 -11.68 28.17 -10.85
CA THR A 14 -11.19 27.08 -9.97
C THR A 14 -9.66 27.02 -9.95
N PHE A 15 -9.01 27.15 -11.10
CA PHE A 15 -7.56 27.13 -11.20
C PHE A 15 -6.92 28.30 -10.43
N VAL A 16 -7.42 29.52 -10.65
CA VAL A 16 -6.89 30.72 -9.97
C VAL A 16 -7.09 30.62 -8.46
N CYS A 17 -8.27 30.21 -7.99
CA CYS A 17 -8.53 30.02 -6.57
C CYS A 17 -7.63 28.95 -5.95
N LEU A 18 -7.44 27.82 -6.65
CA LEU A 18 -6.58 26.73 -6.19
C LEU A 18 -5.12 27.18 -6.07
N PHE A 19 -4.60 27.85 -7.11
CA PHE A 19 -3.23 28.32 -7.15
C PHE A 19 -2.97 29.39 -6.09
N ALA A 20 -3.91 30.32 -5.90
CA ALA A 20 -3.87 31.30 -4.83
C ALA A 20 -3.89 30.63 -3.44
N GLY A 21 -4.72 29.60 -3.26
CA GLY A 21 -4.78 28.82 -2.02
C GLY A 21 -3.45 28.12 -1.70
N ILE A 22 -2.81 27.51 -2.71
CA ILE A 22 -1.51 26.84 -2.54
C ILE A 22 -0.38 27.85 -2.26
N LEU A 23 -0.36 28.99 -2.97
CA LEU A 23 0.66 30.03 -2.81
C LEU A 23 0.51 30.86 -1.52
N SER A 24 -0.63 30.77 -0.83
CA SER A 24 -0.90 31.53 0.40
C SER A 24 0.00 31.14 1.59
N GLY A 25 0.72 30.01 1.51
CA GLY A 25 1.54 29.49 2.61
C GLY A 25 0.75 28.78 3.71
N PHE A 26 -0.58 28.68 3.61
CA PHE A 26 -1.38 27.82 4.48
C PHE A 26 -1.09 26.33 4.21
N PRO A 27 -1.28 25.43 5.21
CA PRO A 27 -1.13 24.01 4.98
C PRO A 27 -2.05 23.56 3.84
N VAL A 28 -1.49 22.78 2.91
CA VAL A 28 -2.10 22.45 1.61
C VAL A 28 -3.53 21.90 1.75
N ALA A 29 -3.80 21.08 2.77
CA ALA A 29 -5.14 20.54 3.02
C ALA A 29 -6.19 21.64 3.23
N PHE A 30 -5.87 22.69 3.99
CA PHE A 30 -6.77 23.81 4.24
C PHE A 30 -6.78 24.79 3.07
N GLY A 31 -5.64 25.00 2.41
CA GLY A 31 -5.55 25.84 1.22
C GLY A 31 -6.41 25.33 0.06
N ILE A 32 -6.39 24.02 -0.22
CA ILE A 32 -7.22 23.38 -1.24
C ILE A 32 -8.70 23.43 -0.85
N GLY A 33 -9.03 23.10 0.41
CA GLY A 33 -10.41 23.14 0.89
C GLY A 33 -11.03 24.53 0.81
N GLY A 34 -10.32 25.55 1.28
CA GLY A 34 -10.76 26.95 1.19
C GLY A 34 -10.88 27.44 -0.26
N ALA A 35 -9.92 27.11 -1.12
CA ALA A 35 -9.98 27.43 -2.54
C ALA A 35 -11.21 26.84 -3.24
N GLY A 36 -11.58 25.60 -2.88
CA GLY A 36 -12.78 24.94 -3.39
C GLY A 36 -14.06 25.67 -3.00
N ILE A 37 -14.18 26.09 -1.74
CA ILE A 37 -15.36 26.84 -1.25
C ILE A 37 -15.49 28.18 -1.98
N VAL A 38 -14.39 28.93 -2.07
CA VAL A 38 -14.39 30.25 -2.72
C VAL A 38 -14.70 30.12 -4.21
N SER A 39 -14.04 29.19 -4.91
CA SER A 39 -14.32 28.94 -6.31
C SER A 39 -15.78 28.56 -6.52
N PHE A 40 -16.32 27.62 -5.74
CA PHE A 40 -17.70 27.19 -5.90
C PHE A 40 -18.69 28.32 -5.61
N GLY A 41 -18.44 29.13 -4.58
CA GLY A 41 -19.28 30.30 -4.27
C GLY A 41 -19.34 31.30 -5.43
N ILE A 42 -18.20 31.59 -6.07
CA ILE A 42 -18.16 32.45 -7.27
C ILE A 42 -18.97 31.83 -8.41
N LEU A 43 -18.80 30.53 -8.66
CA LEU A 43 -19.52 29.83 -9.73
C LEU A 43 -21.03 29.78 -9.49
N ALA A 44 -21.46 29.51 -8.25
CA ALA A 44 -22.86 29.50 -7.87
C ALA A 44 -23.53 30.87 -8.10
N VAL A 45 -22.84 31.95 -7.73
CA VAL A 45 -23.31 33.32 -7.98
C VAL A 45 -23.41 33.59 -9.48
N LEU A 46 -22.37 33.28 -10.26
CA LEU A 46 -22.39 33.48 -11.72
C LEU A 46 -23.48 32.65 -12.42
N ASP A 47 -23.70 31.41 -11.98
CA ASP A 47 -24.75 30.54 -12.50
C ASP A 47 -26.15 31.07 -12.17
N SER A 48 -26.37 31.59 -10.95
CA SER A 48 -27.65 32.23 -10.57
C SER A 48 -27.99 33.47 -11.40
N TYR A 49 -26.99 34.17 -11.92
CA TYR A 49 -27.17 35.29 -12.84
C TYR A 49 -27.32 34.86 -14.31
N GLY A 50 -27.32 33.55 -14.59
CA GLY A 50 -27.43 32.99 -15.94
C GLY A 50 -26.19 33.21 -16.79
N LEU A 51 -25.05 33.55 -16.17
CA LEU A 51 -23.79 33.82 -16.88
C LEU A 51 -22.98 32.55 -17.16
N MET A 52 -23.32 31.45 -16.50
CA MET A 52 -22.65 30.15 -16.65
C MET A 52 -23.49 29.23 -17.55
N VAL A 53 -23.47 29.47 -18.85
CA VAL A 53 -24.10 28.60 -19.85
C VAL A 53 -23.07 27.88 -20.69
N HIS A 54 -23.37 26.64 -21.03
CA HIS A 54 -22.54 25.82 -21.90
C HIS A 54 -23.35 25.24 -23.05
N SER A 55 -22.67 25.04 -24.19
CA SER A 55 -23.31 24.54 -25.40
C SER A 55 -23.29 23.01 -25.39
N VAL A 56 -24.46 22.38 -25.44
CA VAL A 56 -24.59 20.91 -25.53
C VAL A 56 -25.33 20.51 -26.79
N ILE A 57 -25.03 19.32 -27.30
CA ILE A 57 -25.76 18.74 -28.43
C ILE A 57 -27.22 18.51 -28.02
N ASP A 58 -28.14 18.93 -28.88
CA ASP A 58 -29.56 18.65 -28.71
C ASP A 58 -29.85 17.16 -28.98
N THR A 59 -29.89 16.39 -27.90
CA THR A 59 -30.21 14.95 -27.94
C THR A 59 -31.65 14.66 -28.37
N SER A 60 -32.53 15.66 -28.42
CA SER A 60 -33.92 15.51 -28.87
C SER A 60 -34.09 15.64 -30.39
N SER A 61 -33.06 16.20 -31.06
CA SER A 61 -33.05 16.45 -32.50
C SER A 61 -33.14 15.15 -33.32
N LEU A 62 -33.72 15.28 -34.53
CA LEU A 62 -33.85 14.18 -35.48
C LEU A 62 -32.46 13.69 -35.93
N GLN A 63 -31.54 14.61 -36.17
CA GLN A 63 -30.17 14.35 -36.60
C GLN A 63 -29.39 13.54 -35.56
N TYR A 64 -29.55 13.85 -34.26
CA TYR A 64 -28.94 13.05 -33.19
C TYR A 64 -29.53 11.64 -33.14
N LYS A 65 -30.85 11.50 -33.29
CA LYS A 65 -31.53 10.19 -33.29
C LYS A 65 -31.15 9.33 -34.50
N GLU A 66 -30.93 9.94 -35.66
CA GLU A 66 -30.46 9.24 -36.86
C GLU A 66 -29.04 8.68 -36.69
N LEU A 67 -28.11 9.43 -36.08
CA LEU A 67 -26.76 8.92 -35.78
C LEU A 67 -26.79 7.72 -34.82
N ILE A 68 -27.65 7.77 -33.81
CA ILE A 68 -27.87 6.65 -32.90
C ILE A 68 -28.48 5.45 -33.64
N ALA A 69 -29.43 5.69 -34.55
CA ALA A 69 -30.05 4.64 -35.37
C ALA A 69 -29.06 3.98 -36.35
N GLN A 70 -28.02 4.70 -36.77
CA GLN A 70 -26.91 4.18 -37.58
C GLN A 70 -25.88 3.36 -36.75
N GLY A 71 -26.10 3.20 -35.44
CA GLY A 71 -25.24 2.40 -34.57
C GLY A 71 -24.05 3.15 -33.98
N VAL A 72 -24.00 4.48 -34.10
CA VAL A 72 -22.95 5.30 -33.46
C VAL A 72 -23.21 5.35 -31.95
N SER A 73 -22.19 5.07 -31.14
CA SER A 73 -22.29 5.13 -29.67
C SER A 73 -22.50 6.57 -29.20
N ARG A 74 -23.34 6.76 -28.17
CA ARG A 74 -23.59 8.07 -27.54
C ARG A 74 -22.31 8.78 -27.08
N VAL A 75 -21.29 8.00 -26.72
CA VAL A 75 -20.01 8.50 -26.22
C VAL A 75 -19.13 9.04 -27.36
N ASP A 76 -19.36 8.58 -28.58
CA ASP A 76 -18.60 8.99 -29.77
C ASP A 76 -19.19 10.23 -30.46
N ILE A 77 -20.41 10.63 -30.09
CA ILE A 77 -21.09 11.81 -30.63
C ILE A 77 -20.65 13.03 -29.81
N SER A 78 -19.91 13.93 -30.44
CA SER A 78 -19.42 15.17 -29.83
C SER A 78 -19.48 16.33 -30.82
N VAL A 79 -19.51 17.56 -30.30
CA VAL A 79 -19.55 18.79 -31.11
C VAL A 79 -18.34 18.87 -32.05
N PHE A 80 -17.21 18.24 -31.68
CA PHE A 80 -16.00 18.19 -32.51
C PHE A 80 -16.08 17.20 -33.66
N ARG A 81 -16.72 16.04 -33.45
CA ARG A 81 -16.82 14.98 -34.48
C ARG A 81 -18.00 15.19 -35.42
N TYR A 82 -19.07 15.82 -34.93
CA TYR A 82 -20.30 16.09 -35.66
C TYR A 82 -20.72 17.56 -35.45
N PRO A 83 -19.99 18.51 -36.05
CA PRO A 83 -20.22 19.95 -35.86
C PRO A 83 -21.57 20.44 -36.43
N GLU A 84 -22.15 19.67 -37.35
CA GLU A 84 -23.46 19.92 -37.95
C GLU A 84 -24.65 19.64 -37.03
N LEU A 85 -24.43 19.02 -35.86
CA LEU A 85 -25.51 18.74 -34.92
C LEU A 85 -26.01 20.03 -34.25
N PRO A 86 -27.34 20.20 -34.12
CA PRO A 86 -27.90 21.34 -33.41
C PRO A 86 -27.46 21.33 -31.94
N VAL A 87 -27.04 22.49 -31.45
CA VAL A 87 -26.64 22.70 -30.05
C VAL A 87 -27.64 23.60 -29.33
N ILE A 88 -27.91 23.27 -28.08
CA ILE A 88 -28.72 24.07 -27.16
C ILE A 88 -27.84 24.62 -26.03
N GLN A 89 -28.19 25.79 -25.52
CA GLN A 89 -27.53 26.36 -24.34
C GLN A 89 -28.18 25.78 -23.08
N GLN A 90 -27.36 25.24 -22.18
CA GLN A 90 -27.80 24.74 -20.88
C GLN A 90 -27.00 25.43 -19.77
N ALA A 91 -27.64 25.65 -18.61
CA ALA A 91 -26.95 26.12 -17.41
C ALA A 91 -25.88 25.10 -16.97
N LEU A 92 -24.75 25.59 -16.48
CA LEU A 92 -23.63 24.76 -16.02
C LEU A 92 -24.03 23.84 -14.86
N PHE A 93 -24.97 24.28 -14.01
CA PHE A 93 -25.58 23.43 -12.98
C PHE A 93 -27.05 23.10 -13.29
N PRO A 94 -27.33 21.98 -13.97
CA PRO A 94 -28.70 21.55 -14.25
C PRO A 94 -29.51 21.34 -12.96
N GLY A 95 -30.51 22.20 -12.74
CA GLY A 95 -31.34 22.19 -11.54
C GLY A 95 -30.79 23.01 -10.36
N GLY A 96 -29.86 23.94 -10.63
CA GLY A 96 -29.37 24.93 -9.68
C GLY A 96 -28.11 24.51 -8.93
N TRP A 97 -27.39 25.51 -8.41
CA TRP A 97 -26.18 25.30 -7.63
C TRP A 97 -26.49 24.59 -6.30
N GLU A 98 -27.70 24.72 -5.74
CA GLU A 98 -28.11 24.07 -4.50
C GLU A 98 -28.14 22.54 -4.66
N LYS A 99 -28.69 22.06 -5.78
CA LYS A 99 -28.75 20.62 -6.09
C LYS A 99 -27.36 20.06 -6.37
N ALA A 100 -26.52 20.82 -7.09
CA ALA A 100 -25.13 20.45 -7.33
C ALA A 100 -24.35 20.36 -6.01
N MET A 101 -24.50 21.36 -5.12
CA MET A 101 -23.87 21.40 -3.80
C MET A 101 -24.35 20.25 -2.92
N THR A 102 -25.66 20.03 -2.84
CA THR A 102 -26.24 18.96 -2.02
C THR A 102 -25.74 17.59 -2.48
N ARG A 103 -25.72 17.31 -3.79
CA ARG A 103 -25.18 16.05 -4.32
C ARG A 103 -23.70 15.87 -3.98
N ASN A 104 -22.90 16.93 -4.09
CA ASN A 104 -21.47 16.87 -3.81
C ASN A 104 -21.18 16.74 -2.30
N ILE A 105 -21.86 17.50 -1.45
CA ILE A 105 -21.74 17.38 0.01
C ILE A 105 -22.16 15.99 0.44
N SER A 106 -23.32 15.50 -0.01
CA SER A 106 -23.78 14.14 0.32
C SER A 106 -22.79 13.09 -0.14
N PHE A 107 -22.21 13.23 -1.35
CA PHE A 107 -21.15 12.34 -1.82
C PHE A 107 -19.91 12.38 -0.93
N VAL A 108 -19.42 13.58 -0.58
CA VAL A 108 -18.24 13.75 0.28
C VAL A 108 -18.49 13.19 1.67
N VAL A 109 -19.62 13.53 2.30
CA VAL A 109 -19.99 13.06 3.64
C VAL A 109 -20.15 11.54 3.65
N ASN A 110 -20.85 10.96 2.66
CA ASN A 110 -20.97 9.51 2.55
C ASN A 110 -19.61 8.85 2.33
N ARG A 111 -18.74 9.46 1.50
CA ARG A 111 -17.41 8.90 1.24
C ARG A 111 -16.47 9.01 2.43
N ILE A 112 -16.55 10.10 3.20
CA ILE A 112 -15.85 10.24 4.49
C ILE A 112 -16.41 9.24 5.48
N ASN A 113 -17.72 9.06 5.55
CA ASN A 113 -18.33 8.08 6.44
C ASN A 113 -17.85 6.66 6.09
N GLU A 114 -17.95 6.25 4.82
CA GLU A 114 -17.50 4.95 4.34
C GLU A 114 -16.00 4.71 4.54
N ARG A 115 -15.15 5.69 4.20
CA ARG A 115 -13.70 5.50 4.17
C ARG A 115 -13.03 5.85 5.49
N VAL A 116 -13.41 6.95 6.14
CA VAL A 116 -12.72 7.46 7.34
C VAL A 116 -13.36 6.92 8.62
N ILE A 117 -14.69 6.84 8.68
CA ILE A 117 -15.42 6.57 9.94
C ILE A 117 -15.84 5.10 10.07
N ALA A 118 -16.24 4.43 8.98
CA ALA A 118 -16.97 3.16 9.03
C ALA A 118 -16.15 1.88 8.80
N GLY A 119 -14.80 1.92 8.70
CA GLY A 119 -14.00 0.77 9.17
C GLY A 119 -12.84 0.24 8.34
N GLN A 120 -12.83 0.33 7.00
CA GLN A 120 -11.75 -0.34 6.21
C GLN A 120 -10.46 0.49 6.11
N SER A 121 -10.54 1.82 5.99
CA SER A 121 -9.33 2.65 5.85
C SER A 121 -8.67 2.98 7.19
N ILE A 122 -9.33 2.74 8.33
CA ILE A 122 -8.76 3.02 9.66
C ILE A 122 -7.51 2.16 9.90
N GLU A 123 -7.54 0.88 9.54
CA GLU A 123 -6.37 0.01 9.66
C GLU A 123 -5.20 0.49 8.78
N THR A 124 -5.49 0.93 7.55
CA THR A 124 -4.45 1.46 6.65
C THR A 124 -3.87 2.79 7.13
N LEU A 125 -4.72 3.70 7.63
CA LEU A 125 -4.31 4.99 8.19
C LEU A 125 -3.50 4.80 9.48
N LEU A 126 -3.92 3.87 10.34
CA LEU A 126 -3.20 3.50 11.55
C LEU A 126 -1.85 2.86 11.22
N ALA A 127 -1.78 1.98 10.21
CA ALA A 127 -0.53 1.40 9.74
C ALA A 127 0.44 2.50 9.27
N VAL A 128 -0.03 3.46 8.46
CA VAL A 128 0.79 4.60 8.03
C VAL A 128 1.29 5.40 9.23
N LEU A 129 0.43 5.69 10.21
CA LEU A 129 0.83 6.40 11.44
C LEU A 129 1.92 5.65 12.22
N MET A 130 1.75 4.34 12.42
CA MET A 130 2.72 3.49 13.11
C MET A 130 4.05 3.39 12.36
N PHE A 131 4.03 3.37 11.02
CA PHE A 131 5.26 3.39 10.21
C PHE A 131 5.99 4.73 10.29
N VAL A 132 5.25 5.83 10.24
CA VAL A 132 5.85 7.17 10.43
C VAL A 132 6.48 7.27 11.83
N LEU A 133 5.79 6.80 12.87
CA LEU A 133 6.31 6.78 14.23
C LEU A 133 7.62 5.97 14.31
N MET A 134 7.63 4.75 13.78
CA MET A 134 8.81 3.90 13.74
C MET A 134 9.98 4.56 12.99
N GLY A 135 9.71 5.16 11.83
CA GLY A 135 10.72 5.88 11.05
C GLY A 135 11.35 7.04 11.83
N ILE A 136 10.52 7.86 12.50
CA ILE A 136 10.99 8.97 13.35
C ILE A 136 11.80 8.45 14.53
N THR A 137 11.34 7.39 15.20
CA THR A 137 12.06 6.79 16.34
C THR A 137 13.44 6.28 15.91
N LEU A 138 13.54 5.59 14.77
CA LEU A 138 14.82 5.08 14.25
C LEU A 138 15.74 6.22 13.82
N GLU A 139 15.23 7.27 13.18
CA GLU A 139 16.03 8.44 12.83
C GLU A 139 16.56 9.17 14.08
N ARG A 140 15.70 9.41 15.09
CA ARG A 140 16.06 10.08 16.34
C ARG A 140 17.03 9.27 17.21
N SER A 141 17.02 7.93 17.09
CA SER A 141 17.91 7.04 17.83
C SER A 141 19.37 7.04 17.36
N LYS A 142 19.70 7.74 16.25
CA LYS A 142 21.05 7.78 15.63
C LYS A 142 21.60 6.42 15.18
N ILE A 143 20.80 5.35 15.20
CA ILE A 143 21.19 4.00 14.74
C ILE A 143 21.69 4.02 13.29
N ALA A 144 21.14 4.89 12.44
CA ALA A 144 21.56 5.05 11.05
C ALA A 144 23.06 5.34 10.88
N GLY A 145 23.62 6.23 11.73
CA GLY A 145 25.04 6.58 11.69
C GLY A 145 25.94 5.44 12.18
N GLU A 146 25.54 4.76 13.25
CA GLU A 146 26.28 3.60 13.78
C GLU A 146 26.27 2.41 12.83
N LEU A 147 25.13 2.16 12.18
CA LEU A 147 25.00 1.12 11.16
C LEU A 147 25.91 1.42 9.96
N LEU A 148 25.96 2.68 9.52
CA LEU A 148 26.87 3.10 8.46
C LEU A 148 28.34 2.88 8.83
N THR A 149 28.78 3.33 10.01
CA THR A 149 30.17 3.13 10.44
C THR A 149 30.52 1.65 10.59
N THR A 150 29.58 0.83 11.04
CA THR A 150 29.78 -0.63 11.18
C THR A 150 29.85 -1.31 9.82
N MET A 151 28.93 -1.01 8.91
CA MET A 151 28.97 -1.56 7.55
C MET A 151 30.19 -1.07 6.77
N ALA A 152 30.62 0.18 7.00
CA ALA A 152 31.86 0.70 6.43
C ALA A 152 33.09 -0.05 6.97
N ARG A 153 33.12 -0.47 8.23
CA ARG A 153 34.19 -1.35 8.74
C ARG A 153 34.17 -2.74 8.09
N VAL A 154 32.98 -3.29 7.83
CA VAL A 154 32.80 -4.61 7.20
C VAL A 154 33.26 -4.58 5.74
N PHE A 155 32.80 -3.61 4.95
CA PHE A 155 33.06 -3.57 3.51
C PHE A 155 34.23 -2.66 3.12
N GLY A 156 34.72 -1.78 4.00
CA GLY A 156 35.68 -0.72 3.68
C GLY A 156 37.03 -1.18 3.13
N HIS A 157 37.46 -2.39 3.48
CA HIS A 157 38.68 -3.00 2.94
C HIS A 157 38.56 -3.36 1.44
N LEU A 158 37.35 -3.42 0.90
CA LEU A 158 37.09 -3.70 -0.50
C LEU A 158 37.04 -2.38 -1.31
N PRO A 159 37.50 -2.38 -2.57
CA PRO A 159 37.28 -1.26 -3.47
C PRO A 159 35.78 -0.98 -3.62
N GLY A 160 35.36 0.27 -3.45
CA GLY A 160 33.94 0.65 -3.43
C GLY A 160 33.19 0.26 -2.16
N GLY A 161 33.88 -0.26 -1.14
CA GLY A 161 33.29 -0.75 0.10
C GLY A 161 32.34 0.22 0.79
N LEU A 162 32.71 1.50 0.86
CA LEU A 162 31.87 2.53 1.46
C LEU A 162 30.59 2.80 0.67
N ALA A 163 30.64 2.72 -0.66
CA ALA A 163 29.45 2.84 -1.51
C ALA A 163 28.50 1.64 -1.31
N VAL A 164 29.04 0.42 -1.23
CA VAL A 164 28.25 -0.77 -0.89
C VAL A 164 27.62 -0.64 0.49
N SER A 165 28.36 -0.13 1.48
CA SER A 165 27.81 0.14 2.82
C SER A 165 26.64 1.12 2.78
N VAL A 166 26.71 2.18 1.97
CA VAL A 166 25.59 3.13 1.81
C VAL A 166 24.35 2.44 1.25
N VAL A 167 24.48 1.60 0.22
CA VAL A 167 23.34 0.85 -0.34
C VAL A 167 22.74 -0.10 0.69
N VAL A 168 23.56 -0.84 1.43
CA VAL A 168 23.10 -1.79 2.45
C VAL A 168 22.39 -1.08 3.59
N VAL A 169 23.00 -0.03 4.14
CA VAL A 169 22.42 0.77 5.23
C VAL A 169 21.13 1.43 4.77
N GLY A 170 21.13 2.01 3.58
CA GLY A 170 19.93 2.64 3.04
C GLY A 170 18.84 1.63 2.72
N ALA A 171 19.15 0.37 2.36
CA ALA A 171 18.15 -0.70 2.22
C ALA A 171 17.51 -1.07 3.58
N PHE A 172 18.30 -1.16 4.65
CA PHE A 172 17.76 -1.41 6.00
C PHE A 172 16.93 -0.25 6.52
N LEU A 173 17.37 0.99 6.32
CA LEU A 173 16.63 2.17 6.73
C LEU A 173 15.38 2.38 5.86
N ALA A 174 15.48 2.11 4.57
CA ALA A 174 14.38 2.14 3.60
C ALA A 174 13.19 1.28 4.08
N ALA A 175 13.47 0.05 4.51
CA ALA A 175 12.46 -0.85 5.04
C ALA A 175 11.72 -0.26 6.25
N SER A 176 12.31 0.71 6.94
CA SER A 176 11.74 1.26 8.17
C SER A 176 11.07 2.63 8.01
N THR A 177 11.52 3.45 7.06
CA THR A 177 11.04 4.82 6.90
C THR A 177 10.01 4.95 5.78
N GLY A 178 10.12 4.15 4.71
CA GLY A 178 9.21 4.24 3.57
C GLY A 178 9.26 5.56 2.79
N ILE A 179 10.19 6.48 3.11
CA ILE A 179 10.22 7.87 2.61
C ILE A 179 11.59 8.18 1.98
N VAL A 180 11.57 8.52 0.68
CA VAL A 180 12.79 8.81 -0.10
C VAL A 180 13.45 10.10 0.37
N GLY A 181 12.69 11.18 0.51
CA GLY A 181 13.24 12.50 0.84
C GLY A 181 14.03 12.51 2.15
N ALA A 182 13.43 12.00 3.23
CA ALA A 182 14.08 11.90 4.54
C ALA A 182 15.36 11.04 4.48
N THR A 183 15.28 9.86 3.87
CA THR A 183 16.42 8.93 3.78
C THR A 183 17.58 9.54 2.99
N VAL A 184 17.30 10.19 1.85
CA VAL A 184 18.33 10.84 1.03
C VAL A 184 18.97 12.03 1.75
N VAL A 185 18.18 12.85 2.45
CA VAL A 185 18.72 13.97 3.24
C VAL A 185 19.61 13.46 4.37
N THR A 186 19.14 12.48 5.13
CA THR A 186 19.87 11.92 6.27
C THR A 186 21.14 11.19 5.82
N MET A 187 21.08 10.36 4.77
CA MET A 187 22.27 9.75 4.18
C MET A 187 23.18 10.78 3.50
N GLY A 188 22.63 11.86 2.93
CA GLY A 188 23.41 12.97 2.40
C GLY A 188 24.23 13.66 3.48
N LEU A 189 23.62 13.95 4.64
CA LEU A 189 24.32 14.61 5.75
C LEU A 189 25.34 13.71 6.45
N LEU A 190 25.08 12.39 6.51
CA LEU A 190 25.95 11.43 7.22
C LEU A 190 27.03 10.82 6.31
N SER A 191 26.65 10.38 5.11
CA SER A 191 27.49 9.56 4.23
C SER A 191 28.29 10.38 3.24
N LEU A 192 27.72 11.45 2.66
CA LEU A 192 28.40 12.23 1.62
C LEU A 192 29.72 12.86 2.11
N PRO A 193 29.78 13.54 3.28
CA PRO A 193 31.04 14.10 3.78
C PRO A 193 32.10 13.01 4.01
N THR A 194 31.68 11.84 4.49
CA THR A 194 32.55 10.69 4.75
C THR A 194 33.11 10.10 3.45
N MET A 195 32.29 9.98 2.40
CA MET A 195 32.73 9.50 1.08
C MET A 195 33.73 10.46 0.44
N LEU A 196 33.45 11.77 0.46
CA LEU A 196 34.34 12.78 -0.12
C LEU A 196 35.69 12.87 0.61
N ARG A 197 35.70 12.78 1.95
CA ARG A 197 36.95 12.71 2.74
C ARG A 197 37.81 11.50 2.38
N ASN A 198 37.18 10.40 2.00
CA ASN A 198 37.84 9.19 1.53
C ASN A 198 38.10 9.17 0.01
N LYS A 199 38.08 10.35 -0.64
CA LYS A 199 38.40 10.52 -2.07
C LYS A 199 37.49 9.75 -3.04
N TYR A 200 36.23 9.49 -2.65
CA TYR A 200 35.23 8.99 -3.60
C TYR A 200 34.84 10.11 -4.57
N SER A 201 34.62 9.77 -5.84
CA SER A 201 34.13 10.73 -6.84
C SER A 201 32.74 11.27 -6.46
N PRO A 202 32.49 12.59 -6.52
CA PRO A 202 31.19 13.18 -6.18
C PRO A 202 30.01 12.57 -6.94
N GLU A 203 30.22 12.18 -8.20
CA GLU A 203 29.21 11.57 -9.07
C GLU A 203 28.76 10.21 -8.53
N LEU A 204 29.72 9.35 -8.14
CA LEU A 204 29.42 8.06 -7.53
C LEU A 204 28.78 8.23 -6.15
N ALA A 205 29.32 9.14 -5.33
CA ALA A 205 28.85 9.35 -3.97
C ALA A 205 27.39 9.85 -3.94
N THR A 206 27.09 10.88 -4.73
CA THR A 206 25.72 11.41 -4.85
C THR A 206 24.79 10.41 -5.52
N GLY A 207 25.22 9.75 -6.60
CA GLY A 207 24.42 8.74 -7.30
C GLY A 207 24.03 7.56 -6.42
N VAL A 208 24.97 7.01 -5.65
CA VAL A 208 24.71 5.88 -4.74
C VAL A 208 23.80 6.28 -3.59
N ILE A 209 23.97 7.47 -3.02
CA ILE A 209 23.08 7.99 -1.97
C ILE A 209 21.65 8.18 -2.50
N SER A 210 21.51 8.80 -3.67
CA SER A 210 20.20 9.00 -4.32
C SER A 210 19.53 7.68 -4.67
N ALA A 211 20.25 6.73 -5.28
CA ALA A 211 19.73 5.41 -5.62
C ALA A 211 19.33 4.62 -4.37
N SER A 212 20.15 4.65 -3.32
CA SER A 212 19.83 3.95 -2.08
C SER A 212 18.57 4.48 -1.41
N GLY A 213 18.27 5.78 -1.54
CA GLY A 213 17.07 6.37 -0.99
C GLY A 213 15.77 5.89 -1.65
N THR A 214 15.80 5.53 -2.94
CA THR A 214 14.60 5.05 -3.64
C THR A 214 14.14 3.67 -3.17
N LEU A 215 15.04 2.90 -2.53
CA LEU A 215 14.72 1.58 -1.98
C LEU A 215 13.59 1.63 -0.94
N GLY A 216 13.39 2.77 -0.27
CA GLY A 216 12.30 2.97 0.71
C GLY A 216 10.90 2.85 0.11
N GLN A 217 10.75 3.06 -1.20
CA GLN A 217 9.45 2.91 -1.84
C GLN A 217 9.07 1.44 -2.08
N ILE A 218 10.07 0.55 -2.22
CA ILE A 218 9.83 -0.82 -2.68
C ILE A 218 10.06 -1.87 -1.59
N ILE A 219 11.02 -1.67 -0.68
CA ILE A 219 11.33 -2.64 0.36
C ILE A 219 10.27 -2.52 1.48
N PRO A 220 9.47 -3.57 1.74
CA PRO A 220 8.47 -3.52 2.80
C PRO A 220 9.11 -3.50 4.19
N PRO A 221 8.45 -2.88 5.18
CA PRO A 221 7.18 -2.13 5.06
C PRO A 221 7.32 -0.74 4.41
N SER A 222 6.45 -0.43 3.45
CA SER A 222 6.49 0.85 2.71
C SER A 222 5.13 1.53 2.64
N ILE A 223 5.09 2.81 3.05
CA ILE A 223 3.90 3.67 2.98
C ILE A 223 3.41 3.80 1.53
N VAL A 224 4.33 3.88 0.57
CA VAL A 224 3.99 3.99 -0.85
C VAL A 224 3.25 2.74 -1.33
N ILE A 225 3.73 1.54 -0.98
CA ILE A 225 3.05 0.29 -1.34
C ILE A 225 1.70 0.16 -0.62
N ILE A 226 1.58 0.63 0.63
CA ILE A 226 0.28 0.62 1.33
C ILE A 226 -0.74 1.46 0.56
N ILE A 227 -0.39 2.71 0.23
CA ILE A 227 -1.29 3.62 -0.47
C ILE A 227 -1.61 3.09 -1.88
N LEU A 228 -0.59 2.70 -2.64
CA LEU A 228 -0.78 2.13 -3.98
C LEU A 228 -1.56 0.83 -3.93
N GLY A 229 -1.37 0.01 -2.91
CA GLY A 229 -2.07 -1.26 -2.75
C GLY A 229 -3.54 -1.08 -2.46
N THR A 230 -3.91 -0.14 -1.60
CA THR A 230 -5.32 0.22 -1.36
C THR A 230 -5.96 0.75 -2.63
N LEU A 231 -5.30 1.68 -3.34
CA LEU A 231 -5.83 2.23 -4.59
C LEU A 231 -5.95 1.17 -5.69
N ALA A 232 -4.94 0.32 -5.86
CA ALA A 232 -4.95 -0.76 -6.83
C ALA A 232 -6.02 -1.81 -6.48
N GLY A 233 -6.21 -2.12 -5.20
CA GLY A 233 -7.27 -3.01 -4.74
C GLY A 233 -8.66 -2.47 -5.04
N ASP A 234 -8.90 -1.18 -4.76
CA ASP A 234 -10.17 -0.51 -5.07
C ASP A 234 -10.47 -0.52 -6.57
N ILE A 235 -9.48 -0.14 -7.39
CA ILE A 235 -9.61 -0.12 -8.86
C ILE A 235 -9.81 -1.54 -9.39
N TYR A 236 -9.08 -2.52 -8.85
CA TYR A 236 -9.21 -3.92 -9.24
C TYR A 236 -10.61 -4.45 -8.93
N SER A 237 -11.12 -4.24 -7.71
CA SER A 237 -12.47 -4.67 -7.33
C SER A 237 -13.54 -4.05 -8.23
N THR A 238 -13.46 -2.74 -8.46
CA THR A 238 -14.40 -2.01 -9.31
C THR A 238 -14.33 -2.47 -10.77
N ALA A 239 -13.13 -2.72 -11.29
CA ALA A 239 -12.91 -3.21 -12.65
C ALA A 239 -13.47 -4.62 -12.83
N GLN A 240 -13.31 -5.49 -11.83
CA GLN A 240 -13.87 -6.84 -11.87
C GLN A 240 -15.40 -6.85 -11.75
N GLU A 241 -15.99 -5.95 -10.95
CA GLU A 241 -17.45 -5.78 -10.93
C GLU A 241 -17.99 -5.34 -12.29
N THR A 242 -17.36 -4.34 -12.89
CA THR A 242 -17.74 -3.84 -14.23
C THR A 242 -17.59 -4.95 -15.28
N ARG A 243 -16.52 -5.74 -15.21
CA ARG A 243 -16.29 -6.88 -16.09
C ARG A 243 -17.37 -7.95 -15.91
N ALA A 244 -17.70 -8.32 -14.67
CA ALA A 244 -18.74 -9.31 -14.36
C ALA A 244 -20.11 -8.88 -14.93
N GLN A 245 -20.48 -7.62 -14.75
CA GLN A 245 -21.73 -7.06 -15.28
C GLN A 245 -21.75 -7.06 -16.82
N SER A 246 -20.62 -6.81 -17.48
CA SER A 246 -20.54 -6.84 -18.95
C SER A 246 -20.83 -8.22 -19.55
N VAL A 247 -20.42 -9.29 -18.84
CA VAL A 247 -20.68 -10.69 -19.24
C VAL A 247 -22.01 -11.24 -18.71
N GLY A 248 -22.82 -10.43 -18.02
CA GLY A 248 -24.15 -10.80 -17.55
C GLY A 248 -24.20 -11.47 -16.18
N CYS A 249 -23.10 -11.46 -15.43
CA CYS A 249 -23.06 -11.84 -14.02
C CYS A 249 -23.42 -10.63 -13.15
N PHE A 250 -24.05 -10.87 -11.99
CA PHE A 250 -24.52 -9.79 -11.10
C PHE A 250 -23.35 -9.07 -10.39
N ASP A 251 -22.35 -9.83 -9.96
CA ASP A 251 -21.24 -9.33 -9.16
C ASP A 251 -19.93 -10.09 -9.47
N ALA A 252 -18.80 -9.50 -9.05
CA ALA A 252 -17.48 -10.05 -9.30
C ALA A 252 -17.21 -11.38 -8.56
N LEU A 253 -17.77 -11.56 -7.36
CA LEU A 253 -17.58 -12.77 -6.57
C LEU A 253 -18.22 -13.98 -7.27
N THR A 254 -19.42 -13.79 -7.83
CA THR A 254 -20.13 -14.78 -8.64
C THR A 254 -19.31 -15.16 -9.88
N TYR A 255 -18.76 -14.17 -10.60
CA TYR A 255 -17.99 -14.42 -11.82
C TYR A 255 -16.62 -15.07 -11.57
N LEU A 256 -15.90 -14.62 -10.52
CA LEU A 256 -14.53 -15.07 -10.23
C LEU A 256 -14.47 -16.27 -9.28
N GLY A 257 -15.54 -16.61 -8.57
CA GLY A 257 -15.55 -17.62 -7.50
C GLY A 257 -14.77 -17.23 -6.24
N SER A 258 -14.18 -16.03 -6.21
CA SER A 258 -13.41 -15.52 -5.08
C SER A 258 -13.57 -14.01 -4.96
N PRO A 259 -13.41 -13.43 -3.75
CA PRO A 259 -13.50 -11.99 -3.56
C PRO A 259 -12.48 -11.25 -4.45
N ALA A 260 -12.95 -10.26 -5.22
CA ALA A 260 -12.13 -9.45 -6.11
C ALA A 260 -11.28 -8.41 -5.36
N VAL A 261 -10.60 -8.82 -4.30
CA VAL A 261 -9.82 -7.95 -3.43
C VAL A 261 -8.35 -8.31 -3.49
N VAL A 262 -7.50 -7.30 -3.63
CA VAL A 262 -6.05 -7.46 -3.54
C VAL A 262 -5.61 -7.06 -2.14
N SER A 263 -5.12 -8.03 -1.37
CA SER A 263 -4.58 -7.75 -0.03
C SER A 263 -3.25 -7.01 -0.11
N ILE A 264 -3.08 -5.99 0.75
CA ILE A 264 -1.81 -5.27 0.93
C ILE A 264 -0.69 -6.24 1.33
N GLY A 265 -1.00 -7.26 2.13
CA GLY A 265 -0.02 -8.28 2.54
C GLY A 265 0.51 -9.09 1.36
N THR A 266 -0.33 -9.36 0.34
CA THR A 266 0.11 -10.02 -0.90
C THR A 266 1.05 -9.12 -1.68
N LEU A 267 0.77 -7.82 -1.75
CA LEU A 267 1.66 -6.85 -2.39
C LEU A 267 3.00 -6.72 -1.66
N PHE A 268 3.02 -6.76 -0.31
CA PHE A 268 4.27 -6.80 0.45
C PHE A 268 5.10 -8.05 0.14
N LYS A 269 4.47 -9.22 0.14
CA LYS A 269 5.16 -10.48 -0.22
C LYS A 269 5.72 -10.42 -1.65
N ALA A 270 4.94 -9.88 -2.59
CA ALA A 270 5.36 -9.73 -3.98
C ALA A 270 6.49 -8.71 -4.16
N ALA A 271 6.50 -7.62 -3.39
CA ALA A 271 7.49 -6.54 -3.48
C ALA A 271 8.86 -6.89 -2.84
N LEU A 272 8.90 -7.90 -1.97
CA LEU A 272 10.13 -8.29 -1.27
C LEU A 272 11.24 -8.74 -2.24
N LEU A 273 10.89 -9.59 -3.22
CA LEU A 273 11.84 -10.09 -4.22
C LEU A 273 12.44 -8.96 -5.08
N PRO A 274 11.65 -8.10 -5.76
CA PRO A 274 12.21 -7.01 -6.56
C PRO A 274 12.94 -5.98 -5.69
N GLY A 275 12.50 -5.74 -4.44
CA GLY A 275 13.21 -4.83 -3.53
C GLY A 275 14.61 -5.30 -3.16
N ILE A 276 14.77 -6.58 -2.77
CA ILE A 276 16.07 -7.18 -2.48
C ILE A 276 16.93 -7.26 -3.75
N MET A 277 16.32 -7.65 -4.88
CA MET A 277 17.00 -7.70 -6.17
C MET A 277 17.57 -6.33 -6.56
N LEU A 278 16.79 -5.25 -6.39
CA LEU A 278 17.22 -3.90 -6.73
C LEU A 278 18.36 -3.43 -5.83
N ALA A 279 18.27 -3.68 -4.51
CA ALA A 279 19.36 -3.39 -3.58
C ALA A 279 20.65 -4.13 -3.97
N PHE A 280 20.54 -5.41 -4.36
CA PHE A 280 21.66 -6.19 -4.86
C PHE A 280 22.24 -5.59 -6.15
N LEU A 281 21.40 -5.23 -7.12
CA LEU A 281 21.84 -4.63 -8.37
C LEU A 281 22.57 -3.30 -8.15
N TYR A 282 22.10 -2.47 -7.21
CA TYR A 282 22.76 -1.21 -6.85
C TYR A 282 24.13 -1.45 -6.19
N ALA A 283 24.21 -2.41 -5.26
CA ALA A 283 25.46 -2.77 -4.61
C ALA A 283 26.46 -3.39 -5.62
N ALA A 284 25.98 -4.27 -6.49
CA ALA A 284 26.77 -4.89 -7.55
C ALA A 284 27.28 -3.83 -8.55
N TYR A 285 26.44 -2.88 -8.95
CA TYR A 285 26.85 -1.77 -9.81
C TYR A 285 27.96 -0.93 -9.15
N ALA A 286 27.77 -0.52 -7.88
CA ALA A 286 28.78 0.26 -7.16
C ALA A 286 30.11 -0.50 -7.02
N PHE A 287 30.05 -1.80 -6.75
CA PHE A 287 31.21 -2.67 -6.62
C PHE A 287 31.95 -2.86 -7.96
N ILE A 288 31.23 -3.20 -9.03
CA ILE A 288 31.80 -3.37 -10.37
C ILE A 288 32.40 -2.04 -10.86
N TYR A 289 31.71 -0.92 -10.66
CA TYR A 289 32.22 0.39 -11.01
C TYR A 289 33.53 0.72 -10.28
N ALA A 290 33.64 0.35 -9.00
CA ALA A 290 34.85 0.55 -8.21
C ALA A 290 36.02 -0.36 -8.64
N LEU A 291 35.73 -1.60 -9.06
CA LEU A 291 36.75 -2.49 -9.64
C LEU A 291 37.29 -1.95 -10.97
N LEU A 292 36.42 -1.38 -11.80
CA LEU A 292 36.81 -0.78 -13.08
C LEU A 292 37.47 0.60 -12.91
N ASN A 293 37.17 1.33 -11.83
CA ASN A 293 37.69 2.67 -11.57
C ASN A 293 38.24 2.81 -10.13
N PRO A 294 39.38 2.18 -9.78
CA PRO A 294 39.92 2.19 -8.42
C PRO A 294 40.21 3.60 -7.87
N ASN A 295 40.57 4.55 -8.76
CA ASN A 295 40.86 5.94 -8.39
C ASN A 295 39.60 6.72 -7.96
N LYS A 296 38.42 6.31 -8.40
CA LYS A 296 37.15 6.99 -8.13
C LYS A 296 36.42 6.43 -6.90
N ALA A 297 36.81 5.26 -6.42
CA ALA A 297 36.19 4.56 -5.29
C ALA A 297 37.22 3.70 -4.53
N PRO A 298 38.22 4.34 -3.89
CA PRO A 298 39.30 3.61 -3.23
C PRO A 298 38.80 2.81 -2.02
N ALA A 299 39.55 1.78 -1.66
CA ALA A 299 39.36 1.07 -0.40
C ALA A 299 39.70 2.01 0.77
N VAL A 300 38.88 1.96 1.81
CA VAL A 300 39.01 2.79 3.01
C VAL A 300 39.61 1.95 4.13
N THR A 301 40.85 2.25 4.50
CA THR A 301 41.46 1.76 5.73
C THR A 301 41.13 2.74 6.86
N PHE A 302 40.22 2.36 7.75
CA PHE A 302 40.04 3.08 9.00
C PHE A 302 41.32 2.89 9.82
N GLY A 303 42.07 3.96 10.08
CA GLY A 303 43.29 3.92 10.88
C GLY A 303 43.03 3.35 12.27
N ASP A 304 44.04 2.65 12.80
CA ASP A 304 44.10 1.92 14.08
C ASP A 304 43.17 2.46 15.19
N ILE A 305 41.91 2.06 15.18
CA ILE A 305 41.13 1.91 16.41
C ILE A 305 41.35 0.46 16.78
N SER A 306 42.13 0.23 17.85
CA SER A 306 42.53 -1.06 18.36
C SER A 306 41.37 -2.06 18.29
N ALA A 307 41.37 -2.86 17.24
CA ALA A 307 40.66 -4.12 17.25
C ALA A 307 41.39 -4.95 18.31
N GLU A 308 40.81 -5.02 19.51
CA GLU A 308 40.77 -6.33 20.13
C GLU A 308 40.28 -7.25 19.02
N LYS A 309 41.15 -8.13 18.53
CA LYS A 309 40.85 -9.08 17.45
C LYS A 309 39.77 -10.01 17.97
N ILE A 310 38.54 -9.54 18.05
CA ILE A 310 37.36 -10.40 18.05
C ILE A 310 37.45 -11.02 16.66
N THR A 311 37.93 -12.26 16.62
CA THR A 311 37.90 -13.14 15.46
C THR A 311 36.56 -12.91 14.75
N LEU A 312 36.61 -12.19 13.62
CA LEU A 312 35.45 -11.77 12.83
C LEU A 312 34.57 -12.97 12.45
N SER A 313 35.11 -14.18 12.51
CA SER A 313 34.39 -15.43 12.30
C SER A 313 33.55 -15.89 13.51
N HIS A 314 33.93 -15.63 14.76
CA HIS A 314 33.20 -16.17 15.91
C HIS A 314 32.11 -15.20 16.39
N GLY A 315 32.44 -13.92 16.55
CA GLY A 315 31.48 -12.89 16.98
C GLY A 315 30.38 -12.65 15.94
N LEU A 316 30.73 -12.54 14.65
CA LEU A 316 29.76 -12.33 13.58
C LEU A 316 28.88 -13.56 13.34
N ARG A 317 29.47 -14.77 13.35
CA ARG A 317 28.67 -16.02 13.24
C ARG A 317 27.65 -16.09 14.35
N TRP A 318 28.03 -15.87 15.60
CA TRP A 318 27.10 -15.93 16.73
C TRP A 318 26.12 -14.75 16.77
N PHE A 319 26.50 -13.55 16.32
CA PHE A 319 25.60 -12.40 16.22
C PHE A 319 24.51 -12.57 15.16
N LEU A 320 24.80 -13.24 14.04
CA LEU A 320 23.86 -13.46 12.93
C LEU A 320 23.12 -14.79 13.06
N LEU A 321 23.81 -15.86 13.47
CA LEU A 321 23.21 -17.19 13.64
C LEU A 321 22.24 -17.22 14.81
N PHE A 322 22.51 -16.54 15.93
CA PHE A 322 21.62 -16.62 17.09
C PHE A 322 20.23 -16.00 16.80
N PRO A 323 20.09 -14.76 16.27
CA PRO A 323 18.79 -14.24 15.84
C PRO A 323 18.14 -15.08 14.75
N ALA A 324 18.92 -15.62 13.79
CA ALA A 324 18.39 -16.46 12.72
C ALA A 324 17.85 -17.80 13.23
N ILE A 325 18.57 -18.48 14.13
CA ILE A 325 18.15 -19.72 14.80
C ILE A 325 16.92 -19.46 15.66
N LEU A 326 16.92 -18.35 16.41
CA LEU A 326 15.82 -17.97 17.27
C LEU A 326 14.56 -17.65 16.45
N LEU A 327 14.71 -16.99 15.30
CA LEU A 327 13.63 -16.73 14.35
C LEU A 327 13.13 -18.02 13.70
N ALA A 328 14.03 -18.91 13.26
CA ALA A 328 13.67 -20.21 12.71
C ALA A 328 12.97 -21.10 13.74
N PHE A 329 13.41 -21.05 15.01
CA PHE A 329 12.77 -21.73 16.13
C PHE A 329 11.37 -21.18 16.37
N LEU A 330 11.20 -19.86 16.38
CA LEU A 330 9.88 -19.22 16.51
C LEU A 330 8.95 -19.65 15.36
N ILE A 331 9.43 -19.59 14.11
CA ILE A 331 8.67 -20.04 12.92
C ILE A 331 8.30 -21.52 13.03
N GLY A 332 9.22 -22.38 13.49
CA GLY A 332 8.95 -23.79 13.75
C GLY A 332 7.86 -24.00 14.82
N MET A 333 7.92 -23.22 15.91
CA MET A 333 6.91 -23.26 16.98
C MET A 333 5.53 -22.80 16.50
N PHE A 334 5.48 -21.84 15.56
CA PHE A 334 4.24 -21.46 14.85
C PHE A 334 3.73 -22.61 13.96
N SER A 335 4.62 -23.25 13.18
CA SER A 335 4.24 -24.36 12.29
C SER A 335 3.76 -25.61 13.04
N LEU A 336 4.27 -25.84 14.25
CA LEU A 336 3.87 -26.95 15.11
C LEU A 336 2.67 -26.61 16.00
N ASN A 337 2.06 -25.44 15.81
CA ASN A 337 0.92 -24.94 16.61
C ASN A 337 1.21 -24.87 18.13
N ILE A 338 2.49 -24.74 18.51
CA ILE A 338 2.90 -24.59 19.91
C ILE A 338 2.75 -23.12 20.34
N VAL A 339 3.05 -22.20 19.42
CA VAL A 339 2.85 -20.75 19.58
C VAL A 339 1.81 -20.29 18.58
N GLY A 340 0.79 -19.59 19.06
CA GLY A 340 -0.28 -19.14 18.19
C GLY A 340 -1.39 -18.41 18.92
N SER A 341 -2.55 -18.32 18.26
CA SER A 341 -3.71 -17.62 18.81
C SER A 341 -4.23 -18.38 20.03
N GLN A 342 -4.46 -17.64 21.13
CA GLN A 342 -5.15 -18.13 22.33
C GLN A 342 -6.63 -17.77 22.35
N ASN A 343 -7.20 -17.44 21.18
CA ASN A 343 -8.59 -17.03 21.09
C ASN A 343 -9.53 -18.24 21.26
N ILE A 344 -10.22 -18.28 22.40
CA ILE A 344 -11.23 -19.30 22.73
C ILE A 344 -12.68 -18.81 22.51
N THR A 345 -12.88 -17.61 21.97
CA THR A 345 -14.23 -17.07 21.73
C THR A 345 -14.95 -17.90 20.68
N VAL A 346 -16.03 -18.57 21.06
CA VAL A 346 -16.91 -19.33 20.15
C VAL A 346 -18.10 -18.45 19.80
N ASP A 347 -18.43 -18.34 18.51
CA ASP A 347 -19.60 -17.60 18.07
C ASP A 347 -20.88 -18.26 18.60
N THR A 348 -21.89 -17.47 18.94
CA THR A 348 -23.14 -18.00 19.55
C THR A 348 -24.08 -18.65 18.53
N PHE A 349 -23.72 -18.60 17.25
CA PHE A 349 -24.52 -19.08 16.14
C PHE A 349 -23.71 -20.06 15.28
N THR A 350 -24.39 -20.98 14.60
CA THR A 350 -23.75 -21.92 13.67
C THR A 350 -23.16 -21.19 12.47
N ASP A 351 -21.97 -21.62 12.04
CA ASP A 351 -21.33 -21.14 10.81
C ASP A 351 -22.26 -21.32 9.61
N ILE A 352 -22.40 -20.27 8.80
CA ILE A 352 -23.26 -20.29 7.62
C ILE A 352 -22.49 -20.92 6.45
N THR A 353 -23.01 -22.07 6.00
CA THR A 353 -22.97 -22.61 4.62
C THR A 353 -21.60 -22.96 4.04
N GLN A 354 -21.34 -24.28 3.90
CA GLN A 354 -20.48 -24.76 2.81
C GLN A 354 -21.11 -24.27 1.50
N THR A 355 -20.46 -23.30 0.86
CA THR A 355 -20.86 -22.83 -0.46
C THR A 355 -20.09 -23.64 -1.49
N ALA A 356 -20.75 -23.99 -2.59
CA ALA A 356 -20.06 -24.61 -3.71
C ALA A 356 -18.93 -23.69 -4.21
N SER A 357 -17.86 -24.28 -4.75
CA SER A 357 -16.69 -23.56 -5.27
C SER A 357 -17.04 -22.48 -6.29
N LEU A 358 -18.13 -22.65 -7.04
CA LEU A 358 -18.72 -21.62 -7.89
C LEU A 358 -20.23 -21.51 -7.63
N ARG A 359 -20.75 -20.29 -7.77
CA ARG A 359 -22.19 -20.05 -7.71
C ARG A 359 -22.83 -20.51 -9.03
N THR A 360 -23.63 -21.56 -8.96
CA THR A 360 -24.28 -22.17 -10.14
C THR A 360 -25.71 -21.67 -10.39
N ASP A 361 -26.27 -20.88 -9.46
CA ASP A 361 -27.55 -20.18 -9.63
C ASP A 361 -27.35 -18.84 -10.33
N VAL A 362 -27.16 -18.87 -11.64
CA VAL A 362 -26.84 -17.69 -12.46
C VAL A 362 -27.56 -17.77 -13.81
N SER A 363 -27.67 -16.63 -14.49
CA SER A 363 -28.24 -16.56 -15.84
C SER A 363 -27.45 -17.41 -16.84
N ASP A 364 -28.09 -17.87 -17.92
CA ASP A 364 -27.40 -18.66 -18.97
C ASP A 364 -26.20 -17.92 -19.57
N LYS A 365 -26.31 -16.59 -19.70
CA LYS A 365 -25.22 -15.74 -20.18
C LYS A 365 -24.03 -15.75 -19.22
N CYS A 366 -24.28 -15.62 -17.91
CA CYS A 366 -23.23 -15.66 -16.89
C CYS A 366 -22.63 -17.07 -16.78
N LYS A 367 -23.44 -18.13 -16.85
CA LYS A 367 -22.98 -19.52 -16.87
C LYS A 367 -21.96 -19.76 -17.97
N ASN A 368 -22.28 -19.38 -19.21
CA ASN A 368 -21.35 -19.56 -20.34
C ASN A 368 -20.04 -18.79 -20.11
N ALA A 369 -20.13 -17.55 -19.63
CA ALA A 369 -18.94 -16.75 -19.32
C ALA A 369 -18.09 -17.34 -18.18
N MET A 370 -18.71 -17.98 -17.19
CA MET A 370 -18.02 -18.67 -16.10
C MET A 370 -17.35 -19.97 -16.58
N ILE A 371 -18.01 -20.72 -17.47
CA ILE A 371 -17.42 -21.90 -18.12
C ILE A 371 -16.22 -21.50 -18.98
N ASP A 372 -16.31 -20.40 -19.72
CA ASP A 372 -15.20 -19.87 -20.51
C ASP A 372 -14.00 -19.46 -19.64
N LEU A 373 -14.24 -18.98 -18.42
CA LEU A 373 -13.18 -18.53 -17.51
C LEU A 373 -12.54 -19.67 -16.70
N HIS A 374 -13.34 -20.57 -16.13
CA HIS A 374 -12.90 -21.60 -15.18
C HIS A 374 -12.80 -22.99 -15.80
N GLY A 375 -13.37 -23.20 -16.99
CA GLY A 375 -13.47 -24.49 -17.65
C GLY A 375 -14.72 -25.28 -17.27
N GLN A 376 -15.14 -26.17 -18.16
CA GLN A 376 -16.33 -27.01 -17.97
C GLN A 376 -16.20 -27.94 -16.76
N ASP A 377 -15.03 -28.52 -16.54
CA ASP A 377 -14.77 -29.45 -15.42
C ASP A 377 -15.00 -28.78 -14.05
N ALA A 378 -14.58 -27.52 -13.90
CA ALA A 378 -14.77 -26.75 -12.67
C ALA A 378 -16.25 -26.42 -12.44
N TRP A 379 -16.98 -26.09 -13.52
CA TRP A 379 -18.41 -25.85 -13.45
C TRP A 379 -19.18 -27.09 -13.01
N ASP A 380 -18.90 -28.24 -13.63
CA ASP A 380 -19.60 -29.49 -13.33
C ASP A 380 -19.33 -29.94 -11.88
N LYS A 381 -18.09 -29.77 -11.40
CA LYS A 381 -17.75 -30.01 -10.00
C LYS A 381 -18.54 -29.10 -9.05
N ALA A 382 -18.67 -27.81 -9.35
CA ALA A 382 -19.45 -26.89 -8.52
C ALA A 382 -20.95 -27.22 -8.51
N VAL A 383 -21.48 -27.76 -9.62
CA VAL A 383 -22.87 -28.27 -9.69
C VAL A 383 -23.04 -29.51 -8.80
N GLU A 384 -22.07 -30.41 -8.79
CA GLU A 384 -22.07 -31.59 -7.91
C GLU A 384 -21.95 -31.20 -6.43
N GLU A 385 -21.03 -30.30 -6.08
CA GLU A 385 -20.87 -29.75 -4.74
C GLU A 385 -22.19 -29.12 -4.24
N ARG A 386 -22.86 -28.33 -5.10
CA ARG A 386 -24.17 -27.76 -4.75
C ARG A 386 -25.23 -28.83 -4.51
N LYS A 387 -25.28 -29.88 -5.33
CA LYS A 387 -26.23 -30.99 -5.13
C LYS A 387 -25.98 -31.68 -3.80
N LEU A 388 -24.72 -31.89 -3.41
CA LEU A 388 -24.36 -32.46 -2.12
C LEU A 388 -24.80 -31.54 -0.97
N ILE A 389 -24.56 -30.23 -1.09
CA ILE A 389 -25.00 -29.23 -0.10
C ILE A 389 -26.53 -29.19 0.01
N GLU A 390 -27.26 -29.23 -1.10
CA GLU A 390 -28.73 -29.27 -1.11
C GLU A 390 -29.28 -30.58 -0.52
N GLN A 391 -28.60 -31.72 -0.74
CA GLN A 391 -28.95 -33.01 -0.14
C GLN A 391 -28.75 -33.03 1.39
N ASP A 392 -27.78 -32.27 1.90
CA ASP A 392 -27.49 -32.14 3.33
C ASP A 392 -28.35 -31.07 4.05
N GLY A 393 -29.38 -30.54 3.37
CA GLY A 393 -30.32 -29.56 3.92
C GLY A 393 -30.10 -28.12 3.47
N GLY A 394 -29.24 -27.88 2.48
CA GLY A 394 -28.98 -26.57 1.89
C GLY A 394 -28.14 -25.64 2.77
N ALA A 395 -28.11 -24.36 2.39
CA ALA A 395 -27.55 -23.28 3.21
C ALA A 395 -28.38 -23.14 4.49
N GLN A 396 -28.01 -23.87 5.55
CA GLN A 396 -28.74 -23.81 6.82
C GLN A 396 -28.68 -22.39 7.39
N GLU A 397 -29.84 -21.83 7.76
CA GLU A 397 -29.91 -20.57 8.48
C GLU A 397 -29.06 -20.64 9.74
N SER A 398 -28.28 -19.59 10.00
CA SER A 398 -27.49 -19.47 11.22
C SER A 398 -28.42 -19.57 12.43
N ARG A 399 -28.40 -20.74 13.08
CA ARG A 399 -29.20 -20.98 14.28
C ARG A 399 -28.34 -20.76 15.50
N LYS A 400 -28.94 -20.28 16.58
CA LYS A 400 -28.23 -20.17 17.86
C LYS A 400 -27.80 -21.58 18.30
N LEU A 401 -26.52 -21.74 18.63
CA LEU A 401 -26.00 -22.99 19.18
C LEU A 401 -26.74 -23.33 20.47
N THR A 402 -27.10 -24.60 20.62
CA THR A 402 -27.58 -25.12 21.91
C THR A 402 -26.44 -25.09 22.93
N GLU A 403 -26.75 -25.09 24.23
CA GLU A 403 -25.72 -25.07 25.30
C GLU A 403 -24.74 -26.24 25.18
N GLU A 404 -25.21 -27.41 24.73
CA GLU A 404 -24.38 -28.60 24.50
C GLU A 404 -23.44 -28.43 23.28
N GLU A 405 -23.95 -27.88 22.17
CA GLU A 405 -23.13 -27.62 20.97
C GLU A 405 -22.09 -26.52 21.21
N TYR A 406 -22.45 -25.47 21.96
CA TYR A 406 -21.52 -24.42 22.37
C TYR A 406 -20.42 -24.98 23.28
N ALA A 407 -20.77 -25.83 24.24
CA ALA A 407 -19.79 -26.49 25.11
C ALA A 407 -18.86 -27.43 24.33
N ALA A 408 -19.39 -28.17 23.35
CA ALA A 408 -18.59 -29.02 22.47
C ALA A 408 -17.63 -28.20 21.57
N ALA A 409 -18.12 -27.12 20.95
CA ALA A 409 -17.32 -26.21 20.13
C ALA A 409 -16.24 -25.49 20.95
N LEU A 410 -16.56 -25.09 22.19
CA LEU A 410 -15.57 -24.52 23.12
C LEU A 410 -14.50 -25.54 23.48
N THR A 411 -14.87 -26.80 23.71
CA THR A 411 -13.92 -27.87 24.04
C THR A 411 -13.01 -28.20 22.85
N ASP A 412 -13.55 -28.26 21.63
CA ASP A 412 -12.76 -28.43 20.41
C ASP A 412 -11.80 -27.24 20.21
N LYS A 413 -12.29 -26.01 20.39
CA LYS A 413 -11.47 -24.79 20.25
C LYS A 413 -10.37 -24.73 21.29
N ILE A 414 -10.64 -25.10 22.55
CA ILE A 414 -9.63 -25.22 23.62
C ILE A 414 -8.58 -26.28 23.24
N SER A 415 -8.99 -27.41 22.68
CA SER A 415 -8.05 -28.48 22.29
C SER A 415 -7.11 -28.10 21.14
N ARG A 416 -7.56 -27.20 20.25
CA ARG A 416 -6.79 -26.67 19.11
C ARG A 416 -6.04 -25.37 19.43
N THR A 417 -6.26 -24.81 20.62
CA THR A 417 -5.62 -23.58 21.06
C THR A 417 -4.15 -23.83 21.34
N SER A 418 -3.28 -22.95 20.85
CA SER A 418 -1.84 -23.09 21.07
C SER A 418 -1.51 -22.91 22.58
N PRO A 419 -0.63 -23.75 23.14
CA PRO A 419 -0.22 -23.65 24.55
C PRO A 419 0.36 -22.29 24.94
N LEU A 420 1.06 -21.62 24.03
CA LEU A 420 1.70 -20.32 24.24
C LEU A 420 1.08 -19.24 23.34
N GLY A 421 0.71 -18.12 23.96
CA GLY A 421 0.22 -16.95 23.25
C GLY A 421 1.35 -16.17 22.56
N ILE A 422 1.05 -15.63 21.39
CA ILE A 422 1.99 -14.85 20.55
C ILE A 422 2.71 -13.76 21.36
N GLY A 423 2.00 -13.01 22.21
CA GLY A 423 2.57 -11.93 23.01
C GLY A 423 3.63 -12.41 24.01
N VAL A 424 3.37 -13.52 24.71
CA VAL A 424 4.30 -14.10 25.69
C VAL A 424 5.55 -14.63 24.98
N SER A 425 5.36 -15.32 23.85
CA SER A 425 6.48 -15.83 23.06
C SER A 425 7.37 -14.71 22.53
N LEU A 426 6.80 -13.62 22.02
CA LEU A 426 7.55 -12.45 21.57
C LEU A 426 8.27 -11.73 22.72
N PHE A 427 7.65 -11.63 23.90
CA PHE A 427 8.30 -11.05 25.07
C PHE A 427 9.48 -11.90 25.56
N SER A 428 9.30 -13.22 25.67
CA SER A 428 10.38 -14.14 26.02
C SER A 428 11.52 -14.10 25.00
N LEU A 429 11.19 -13.98 23.71
CA LEU A 429 12.16 -13.79 22.63
C LEU A 429 13.00 -12.53 22.86
N PHE A 430 12.35 -11.40 23.13
CA PHE A 430 13.00 -10.14 23.40
C PHE A 430 13.93 -10.22 24.62
N VAL A 431 13.48 -10.86 25.69
CA VAL A 431 14.26 -11.08 26.90
C VAL A 431 15.49 -11.96 26.61
N LEU A 432 15.33 -13.07 25.89
CA LEU A 432 16.42 -13.97 25.50
C LEU A 432 17.47 -13.26 24.64
N ILE A 433 17.04 -12.45 23.67
CA ILE A 433 17.93 -11.63 22.85
C ILE A 433 18.68 -10.62 23.73
N THR A 434 17.99 -9.97 24.67
CA THR A 434 18.60 -8.97 25.56
C THR A 434 19.66 -9.61 26.47
N PHE A 435 19.39 -10.77 27.07
CA PHE A 435 20.37 -11.51 27.87
C PHE A 435 21.53 -12.03 27.03
N TYR A 436 21.26 -12.47 25.79
CA TYR A 436 22.29 -12.94 24.87
C TYR A 436 23.25 -11.81 24.47
N ILE A 437 22.71 -10.65 24.08
CA ILE A 437 23.50 -9.45 23.77
C ILE A 437 24.32 -9.03 24.99
N LYS A 438 23.73 -9.05 26.19
CA LYS A 438 24.46 -8.77 27.44
C LYS A 438 25.65 -9.70 27.68
N ARG A 439 25.50 -10.99 27.36
CA ARG A 439 26.51 -12.02 27.63
C ARG A 439 27.66 -12.02 26.64
N TYR A 440 27.39 -11.77 25.36
CA TYR A 440 28.39 -11.88 24.29
C TYR A 440 28.88 -10.53 23.76
N PHE A 441 28.15 -9.44 24.03
CA PHE A 441 28.46 -8.09 23.56
C PHE A 441 28.15 -7.02 24.63
N PRO A 442 28.85 -7.01 25.78
CA PRO A 442 28.58 -6.07 26.87
C PRO A 442 28.78 -4.59 26.48
N LEU A 443 29.58 -4.31 25.45
CA LEU A 443 29.78 -2.96 24.90
C LEU A 443 28.61 -2.42 24.05
N LEU A 444 27.71 -3.28 23.58
CA LEU A 444 26.53 -2.91 22.78
C LEU A 444 25.34 -2.47 23.64
N LEU A 445 25.40 -2.68 24.96
CA LEU A 445 24.40 -2.24 25.94
C LEU A 445 24.67 -0.83 26.48
N ILE A 446 25.29 0.04 25.69
CA ILE A 446 25.29 1.48 25.95
C ILE A 446 23.99 2.07 25.36
N PHE A 447 22.84 1.52 25.74
CA PHE A 447 21.65 2.35 25.81
C PHE A 447 21.79 3.12 27.13
N PRO A 448 21.95 4.45 27.13
CA PRO A 448 21.68 5.18 28.36
C PRO A 448 20.25 4.82 28.78
N PRO A 449 19.95 4.70 30.08
CA PRO A 449 18.57 4.58 30.52
C PRO A 449 17.78 5.70 29.83
N PHE A 450 16.60 5.39 29.28
CA PHE A 450 15.70 6.35 28.65
C PHE A 450 15.62 7.62 29.52
N SER A 451 16.42 8.62 29.19
CA SER A 451 16.32 9.94 29.80
C SER A 451 15.24 10.62 29.00
N VAL A 452 14.02 10.47 29.50
CA VAL A 452 12.88 11.31 29.11
C VAL A 452 13.31 12.75 29.41
N TYR A 453 13.58 13.51 28.35
CA TYR A 453 13.64 14.96 28.37
C TYR A 453 12.53 15.49 27.47
#